data_AF-A0A171DQ04-F1
#
_entry.id   AF-A0A171DQ04-F1
#
_cell.length_a   1.000
_cell.length_b   1.000
_cell.length_c   1.000
_cell.angle_alpha   90.00
_cell.angle_beta   90.00
_cell.angle_gamma   90.00
#
_symmetry.space_group_name_H-M   'P 1'
#
loop_
_entity.id
_entity.type
_entity.pdbx_description
1 polymer ?
#
loop_
_entity_poly.entity_id
_entity_poly.type
_entity_poly.pdbx_seq_one_letter_code
_entity_poly.pdbx_strand_id
1 'polypeptide(L)'
;MYSLVSAPVLGFDLTRLDGGAATAAVLSRALRLDSRDLATLARRLPDDGVRAQLWQDIHAATVLRPTVRSLSQQDAEGALALLERAPIGTPDALLHCVRHDVLGWTWQEQEGVRRQDDTASAATAVVCDAVMATYLRELLPADTRRRLAVGWLAATRELPDRPVDTGPQHQAVTGLCRRIETLGASDLERLTALSDRTRLDSSGWSQAVHEASWAVHMSDRVRAAAAAQFELVQAVDAAGIPVADRAGGVWNLLSGAVHALTVADLLDAALLGRLLDPCLGVLGLPVLR
;
A
#
# COMPACT_ATOMS: atom_id res chain seq x y z
N MET A 1 5.84 10.20 5.23
CA MET A 1 6.07 9.33 6.39
C MET A 1 5.24 8.08 6.17
N TYR A 2 5.87 6.95 5.84
CA TYR A 2 5.14 5.69 5.65
C TYR A 2 5.26 4.84 6.91
N SER A 3 4.11 4.28 7.31
CA SER A 3 3.96 3.31 8.37
C SER A 3 2.73 2.46 8.05
N LEU A 4 2.61 1.27 8.63
CA LEU A 4 1.36 0.50 8.54
C LEU A 4 0.18 1.23 9.20
N VAL A 5 0.43 2.09 10.18
CA VAL A 5 -0.61 2.96 10.78
C VAL A 5 -1.17 3.94 9.74
N SER A 6 -0.33 4.39 8.81
CA SER A 6 -0.70 5.30 7.71
C SER A 6 -0.78 4.58 6.36
N ALA A 7 -1.14 3.29 6.35
CA ALA A 7 -1.27 2.50 5.13
C ALA A 7 -2.16 3.14 4.03
N PRO A 8 -3.25 3.88 4.34
CA PRO A 8 -3.98 4.66 3.33
C PRO A 8 -3.12 5.65 2.52
N VAL A 9 -2.13 6.29 3.15
CA VAL A 9 -1.21 7.23 2.50
C VAL A 9 -0.24 6.48 1.59
N LEU A 10 0.27 5.35 2.04
CA LEU A 10 1.10 4.48 1.20
C LEU A 10 0.30 3.95 0.01
N GLY A 11 -0.93 3.49 0.23
CA GLY A 11 -1.82 3.05 -0.85
C GLY A 11 -2.13 4.15 -1.86
N PHE A 12 -2.36 5.39 -1.40
CA PHE A 12 -2.54 6.55 -2.28
C PHE A 12 -1.35 6.75 -3.20
N ASP A 13 -0.13 6.69 -2.67
CA ASP A 13 1.08 6.78 -3.48
C ASP A 13 1.22 5.59 -4.43
N LEU A 14 0.99 4.36 -3.95
CA LEU A 14 1.12 3.16 -4.77
C LEU A 14 0.13 3.17 -5.94
N THR A 15 -1.14 3.53 -5.73
CA THR A 15 -2.12 3.57 -6.84
C THR A 15 -1.77 4.57 -7.94
N ARG A 16 -0.82 5.47 -7.75
CA ARG A 16 -0.42 6.48 -8.75
C ARG A 16 0.89 6.14 -9.46
N LEU A 17 1.48 4.97 -9.16
CA LEU A 17 2.72 4.48 -9.74
C LEU A 17 2.46 3.24 -10.61
N ASP A 18 3.15 3.14 -11.75
CA ASP A 18 3.05 1.96 -12.66
C ASP A 18 3.48 0.64 -12.00
N GLY A 19 4.32 0.73 -10.97
CA GLY A 19 4.76 -0.40 -10.15
C GLY A 19 3.98 -0.57 -8.85
N GLY A 20 2.93 0.22 -8.66
CA GLY A 20 2.12 0.33 -7.45
C GLY A 20 1.50 -0.97 -6.98
N ALA A 21 0.67 -1.56 -7.82
CA ALA A 21 -0.01 -2.83 -7.52
C ALA A 21 0.98 -3.97 -7.26
N ALA A 22 2.07 -4.05 -8.03
CA ALA A 22 3.12 -5.02 -7.79
C ALA A 22 3.81 -4.81 -6.44
N THR A 23 4.05 -3.55 -6.03
CA THR A 23 4.60 -3.23 -4.71
C THR A 23 3.62 -3.60 -3.59
N ALA A 24 2.33 -3.29 -3.75
CA ALA A 24 1.30 -3.70 -2.82
C ALA A 24 1.20 -5.23 -2.68
N ALA A 25 1.36 -5.98 -3.77
CA ALA A 25 1.39 -7.44 -3.75
C ALA A 25 2.61 -7.99 -2.96
N VAL A 26 3.80 -7.38 -3.14
CA VAL A 26 4.99 -7.74 -2.35
C VAL A 26 4.76 -7.45 -0.86
N LEU A 27 4.23 -6.27 -0.52
CA LEU A 27 3.96 -5.89 0.88
C LEU A 27 2.88 -6.77 1.52
N SER A 28 1.77 -7.05 0.83
CA SER A 28 0.72 -7.96 1.29
C SER A 28 1.25 -9.37 1.52
N ARG A 29 2.15 -9.85 0.64
CA ARG A 29 2.82 -11.14 0.85
C ARG A 29 3.79 -11.10 2.03
N ALA A 30 4.55 -10.01 2.19
CA ALA A 30 5.49 -9.83 3.28
C ALA A 30 4.79 -9.78 4.65
N LEU A 31 3.59 -9.21 4.75
CA LEU A 31 2.78 -9.21 5.98
C LEU A 31 2.41 -10.62 6.45
N ARG A 32 2.36 -11.60 5.54
CA ARG A 32 2.02 -13.01 5.80
C ARG A 32 3.23 -13.90 6.09
N LEU A 33 4.44 -13.34 6.08
CA LEU A 33 5.64 -14.08 6.42
C LEU A 33 5.68 -14.38 7.92
N ASP A 34 6.18 -15.57 8.26
CA ASP A 34 6.49 -15.96 9.62
C ASP A 34 7.95 -16.45 9.74
N SER A 35 8.38 -16.80 10.96
CA SER A 35 9.76 -17.18 11.24
C SER A 35 10.26 -18.37 10.40
N ARG A 36 9.37 -19.27 9.97
CA ARG A 36 9.72 -20.45 9.15
C ARG A 36 10.10 -20.08 7.73
N ASP A 37 9.68 -18.90 7.26
CA ASP A 37 9.91 -18.45 5.89
C ASP A 37 11.29 -17.78 5.71
N LEU A 38 11.88 -17.29 6.81
CA LEU A 38 13.09 -16.45 6.77
C LEU A 38 14.28 -17.17 6.15
N ALA A 39 14.51 -18.44 6.48
CA ALA A 39 15.61 -19.21 5.93
C ALA A 39 15.48 -19.39 4.40
N THR A 40 14.25 -19.57 3.89
CA THR A 40 14.00 -19.69 2.46
C THR A 40 14.29 -18.38 1.73
N LEU A 41 13.91 -17.23 2.31
CA LEU A 41 14.23 -15.92 1.76
C LEU A 41 15.73 -15.60 1.84
N ALA A 42 16.36 -15.82 3.00
CA ALA A 42 17.77 -15.50 3.24
C ALA A 42 18.71 -16.17 2.23
N ARG A 43 18.45 -17.44 1.87
CA ARG A 43 19.22 -18.18 0.85
C ARG A 43 19.11 -17.61 -0.57
N ARG A 44 18.22 -16.64 -0.80
CA ARG A 44 18.01 -15.97 -2.09
C ARG A 44 18.63 -14.59 -2.17
N LEU A 45 19.29 -14.13 -1.10
CA LEU A 45 20.02 -12.88 -1.13
C LEU A 45 21.21 -13.01 -2.10
N PRO A 46 21.38 -12.11 -3.08
CA PRO A 46 22.55 -12.12 -3.94
C PRO A 46 23.81 -11.73 -3.16
N ASP A 47 24.97 -12.11 -3.69
CA ASP A 47 26.27 -11.73 -3.11
C ASP A 47 26.37 -10.20 -2.91
N ASP A 48 27.05 -9.78 -1.84
CA ASP A 48 27.12 -8.37 -1.43
C ASP A 48 27.65 -7.45 -2.55
N GLY A 49 28.66 -7.90 -3.30
CA GLY A 49 29.21 -7.12 -4.42
C GLY A 49 28.19 -6.91 -5.55
N VAL A 50 27.39 -7.94 -5.85
CA VAL A 50 26.30 -7.85 -6.82
C VAL A 50 25.21 -6.92 -6.30
N ARG A 51 24.81 -7.10 -5.04
CA ARG A 51 23.75 -6.32 -4.42
C ARG A 51 24.12 -4.84 -4.30
N ALA A 52 25.35 -4.52 -3.92
CA ALA A 52 25.85 -3.15 -3.82
C ALA A 52 25.74 -2.42 -5.15
N GLN A 53 26.09 -3.07 -6.28
CA GLN A 53 25.95 -2.47 -7.61
C GLN A 53 24.49 -2.18 -7.95
N LEU A 54 23.57 -3.10 -7.67
CA LEU A 54 22.14 -2.89 -7.90
C LEU A 54 21.57 -1.74 -7.04
N TRP A 55 22.09 -1.55 -5.83
CA TRP A 55 21.66 -0.47 -4.93
C TRP A 55 22.22 0.90 -5.31
N GLN A 56 23.31 0.97 -6.08
CA GLN A 56 23.75 2.23 -6.70
C GLN A 56 22.70 2.73 -7.70
N ASP A 57 22.13 1.84 -8.51
CA ASP A 57 21.04 2.20 -9.44
C ASP A 57 19.78 2.66 -8.71
N ILE A 58 19.43 2.01 -7.57
CA ILE A 58 18.33 2.46 -6.71
C ILE A 58 18.58 3.88 -6.20
N HIS A 59 19.81 4.18 -5.78
CA HIS A 59 20.17 5.52 -5.31
C HIS A 59 20.04 6.55 -6.43
N ALA A 60 20.57 6.25 -7.62
CA ALA A 60 20.45 7.12 -8.79
C ALA A 60 18.98 7.35 -9.19
N ALA A 61 18.17 6.29 -9.24
CA ALA A 61 16.74 6.38 -9.55
C ALA A 61 15.97 7.20 -8.50
N THR A 62 16.35 7.12 -7.23
CA THR A 62 15.74 7.91 -6.15
C THR A 62 15.96 9.41 -6.34
N VAL A 63 17.14 9.81 -6.82
CA VAL A 63 17.46 11.22 -7.12
C VAL A 63 16.65 11.76 -8.29
N LEU A 64 16.37 10.92 -9.29
CA LEU A 64 15.60 11.31 -10.48
C LEU A 64 14.08 11.43 -10.23
N ARG A 65 13.61 11.03 -9.04
CA ARG A 65 12.18 10.94 -8.78
C ARG A 65 11.54 12.33 -8.71
N PRO A 66 10.42 12.56 -9.42
CA PRO A 66 9.72 13.84 -9.32
C PRO A 66 9.26 14.13 -7.90
N THR A 67 9.41 15.37 -7.46
CA THR A 67 8.96 15.82 -6.14
C THR A 67 8.16 17.11 -6.26
N VAL A 68 7.28 17.38 -5.30
CA VAL A 68 6.52 18.63 -5.22
C VAL A 68 7.42 19.89 -5.15
N ARG A 69 8.70 19.75 -4.79
CA ARG A 69 9.65 20.87 -4.83
C ARG A 69 9.94 21.37 -6.25
N SER A 70 9.70 20.53 -7.26
CA SER A 70 9.85 20.88 -8.68
C SER A 70 8.65 21.64 -9.24
N LEU A 71 7.58 21.87 -8.45
CA LEU A 71 6.35 22.56 -8.90
C LEU A 71 6.60 23.99 -9.38
N SER A 72 7.52 24.72 -8.74
CA SER A 72 7.82 26.11 -9.09
C SER A 72 8.44 26.30 -10.48
N GLN A 73 8.83 25.20 -11.13
CA GLN A 73 9.46 25.18 -12.45
C GLN A 73 8.50 24.73 -13.56
N GLN A 74 7.23 24.43 -13.23
CA GLN A 74 6.22 23.92 -14.17
C GLN A 74 5.17 24.99 -14.50
N ASP A 75 4.54 24.86 -15.66
CA ASP A 75 3.28 25.54 -15.95
C ASP A 75 2.12 24.84 -15.22
N ALA A 76 0.89 25.37 -15.34
CA ALA A 76 -0.26 24.84 -14.58
C ALA A 76 -0.59 23.37 -14.93
N GLU A 77 -0.47 22.99 -16.20
CA GLU A 77 -0.74 21.62 -16.66
C GLU A 77 0.36 20.65 -16.18
N GLY A 78 1.64 21.04 -16.32
CA GLY A 78 2.77 20.29 -15.81
C GLY A 78 2.77 20.18 -14.29
N ALA A 79 2.32 21.22 -13.57
CA ALA A 79 2.17 21.19 -12.11
C ALA A 79 1.07 20.21 -11.67
N LEU A 80 -0.06 20.17 -12.38
CA LEU A 80 -1.14 19.21 -12.11
C LEU A 80 -0.68 17.78 -12.36
N ALA A 81 -0.07 17.51 -13.53
CA ALA A 81 0.47 16.19 -13.86
C ALA A 81 1.55 15.74 -12.85
N LEU A 82 2.36 16.68 -12.35
CA LEU A 82 3.33 16.42 -11.30
C LEU A 82 2.64 16.09 -9.97
N LEU A 83 1.61 16.83 -9.56
CA LEU A 83 0.86 16.55 -8.32
C LEU A 83 0.16 15.19 -8.36
N GLU A 84 -0.39 14.80 -9.51
CA GLU A 84 -1.05 13.52 -9.70
C GLU A 84 -0.09 12.33 -9.51
N ARG A 85 1.19 12.49 -9.86
CA ARG A 85 2.19 11.41 -9.83
C ARG A 85 3.22 11.52 -8.71
N ALA A 86 3.40 12.70 -8.12
CA ALA A 86 4.38 12.90 -7.07
C ALA A 86 3.95 12.14 -5.80
N PRO A 87 4.78 11.21 -5.31
CA PRO A 87 4.52 10.50 -4.06
C PRO A 87 4.61 11.49 -2.89
N ILE A 88 3.80 11.26 -1.86
CA ILE A 88 3.88 11.94 -0.57
C ILE A 88 5.10 11.42 0.20
N GLY A 89 5.39 10.12 0.12
CA GLY A 89 6.50 9.48 0.82
C GLY A 89 7.78 9.30 -0.01
N THR A 90 8.87 8.97 0.68
CA THR A 90 10.19 8.71 0.09
C THR A 90 10.49 7.21 0.02
N PRO A 91 11.40 6.78 -0.87
CA PRO A 91 11.94 5.41 -0.84
C PRO A 91 12.48 4.99 0.53
N ASP A 92 13.20 5.89 1.22
CA ASP A 92 13.73 5.58 2.56
C ASP A 92 12.64 5.35 3.59
N ALA A 93 11.56 6.14 3.55
CA ALA A 93 10.40 5.93 4.41
C ALA A 93 9.73 4.57 4.13
N LEU A 94 9.73 4.13 2.87
CA LEU A 94 9.17 2.83 2.48
C LEU A 94 10.04 1.69 3.02
N LEU A 95 11.36 1.79 2.85
CA LEU A 95 12.30 0.83 3.40
C LEU A 95 12.23 0.77 4.93
N HIS A 96 12.05 1.90 5.60
CA HIS A 96 11.82 1.96 7.04
C HIS A 96 10.55 1.21 7.44
N CYS A 97 9.42 1.49 6.79
CA CYS A 97 8.15 0.79 7.02
C CYS A 97 8.29 -0.74 6.81
N VAL A 98 8.97 -1.17 5.75
CA VAL A 98 9.23 -2.60 5.51
C VAL A 98 10.01 -3.23 6.66
N ARG A 99 11.09 -2.58 7.12
CA ARG A 99 11.98 -3.12 8.16
C ARG A 99 11.35 -3.14 9.55
N HIS A 100 10.63 -2.08 9.90
CA HIS A 100 10.22 -1.84 11.28
C HIS A 100 8.74 -2.10 11.55
N ASP A 101 7.89 -2.03 10.52
CA ASP A 101 6.46 -2.25 10.69
C ASP A 101 6.05 -3.60 10.10
N VAL A 102 6.44 -3.90 8.85
CA VAL A 102 6.09 -5.17 8.19
C VAL A 102 6.86 -6.34 8.80
N LEU A 103 8.18 -6.20 8.90
CA LEU A 103 9.11 -7.19 9.44
C LEU A 103 9.59 -6.82 10.86
N GLY A 104 8.90 -5.90 11.54
CA GLY A 104 9.24 -5.47 12.90
C GLY A 104 9.36 -6.61 13.92
N TRP A 105 8.60 -7.69 13.71
CA TRP A 105 8.59 -8.91 14.53
C TRP A 105 9.90 -9.71 14.47
N THR A 106 10.76 -9.44 13.49
CA THR A 106 12.07 -10.11 13.35
C THR A 106 13.17 -9.46 14.20
N TRP A 107 12.91 -8.29 14.77
CA TRP A 107 13.84 -7.60 15.66
C TRP A 107 13.70 -8.12 17.08
N GLN A 108 14.82 -8.50 17.68
CA GLN A 108 14.90 -8.91 19.06
C GLN A 108 15.60 -7.81 19.87
N GLU A 109 15.15 -7.59 21.09
CA GLU A 109 15.82 -6.69 22.03
C GLU A 109 16.71 -7.51 22.96
N GLN A 110 18.01 -7.25 22.91
CA GLN A 110 19.01 -7.90 23.75
C GLN A 110 19.85 -6.82 24.41
N GLU A 111 19.85 -6.76 25.74
CA GLU A 111 20.61 -5.78 26.54
C GLU A 111 20.32 -4.31 26.15
N GLY A 112 19.07 -4.00 25.80
CA GLY A 112 18.65 -2.66 25.37
C GLY A 112 19.07 -2.29 23.95
N VAL A 113 19.63 -3.23 23.17
CA VAL A 113 19.97 -3.06 21.76
C VAL A 113 19.04 -3.90 20.90
N ARG A 114 18.34 -3.26 19.96
CA ARG A 114 17.54 -3.97 18.96
C ARG A 114 18.45 -4.53 17.86
N ARG A 115 18.41 -5.84 17.63
CA ARG A 115 19.17 -6.53 16.58
C ARG A 115 18.31 -7.55 15.85
N GLN A 116 18.63 -7.79 14.59
CA GLN A 116 18.17 -8.95 13.84
C GLN A 116 19.32 -9.96 13.78
N ASP A 117 19.00 -11.25 13.79
CA ASP A 117 19.98 -12.27 13.40
C ASP A 117 20.30 -12.18 11.90
N ASP A 118 21.36 -12.85 11.46
CA ASP A 118 21.84 -12.80 10.08
C ASP A 118 20.80 -13.33 9.07
N THR A 119 20.00 -14.33 9.47
CA THR A 119 18.96 -14.91 8.61
C THR A 119 17.81 -13.92 8.42
N ALA A 120 17.33 -13.31 9.50
CA ALA A 120 16.31 -12.28 9.49
C ALA A 120 16.76 -11.04 8.70
N SER A 121 18.01 -10.61 8.88
CA SER A 121 18.62 -9.50 8.14
C SER A 121 18.67 -9.78 6.63
N ALA A 122 19.15 -10.96 6.24
CA ALA A 122 19.21 -11.38 4.84
C ALA A 122 17.82 -11.53 4.21
N ALA A 123 16.86 -12.12 4.92
CA ALA A 123 15.48 -12.22 4.47
C ALA A 123 14.84 -10.84 4.27
N THR A 124 15.06 -9.93 5.22
CA THR A 124 14.60 -8.52 5.15
C THR A 124 15.18 -7.83 3.92
N ALA A 125 16.46 -8.04 3.64
CA ALA A 125 17.12 -7.47 2.47
C ALA A 125 16.50 -7.95 1.14
N VAL A 126 16.14 -9.23 1.01
CA VAL A 126 15.42 -9.75 -0.17
C VAL A 126 14.04 -9.09 -0.35
N VAL A 127 13.31 -8.88 0.74
CA VAL A 127 12.01 -8.17 0.68
C VAL A 127 12.21 -6.71 0.25
N CYS A 128 13.22 -6.02 0.81
CA CYS A 128 13.56 -4.66 0.39
C CYS A 128 13.93 -4.58 -1.09
N ASP A 129 14.72 -5.52 -1.60
CA ASP A 129 15.12 -5.56 -3.02
C ASP A 129 13.89 -5.68 -3.93
N ALA A 130 12.95 -6.56 -3.60
CA ALA A 130 11.71 -6.73 -4.35
C ALA A 130 10.81 -5.49 -4.30
N VAL A 131 10.65 -4.89 -3.12
CA VAL A 131 9.88 -3.65 -2.94
C VAL A 131 10.47 -2.53 -3.78
N MET A 132 11.79 -2.35 -3.79
CA MET A 132 12.43 -1.30 -4.59
C MET A 132 12.36 -1.58 -6.09
N ALA A 133 12.47 -2.84 -6.50
CA ALA A 133 12.33 -3.26 -7.90
C ALA A 133 10.95 -2.90 -8.47
N THR A 134 9.89 -3.05 -7.69
CA THR A 134 8.53 -2.71 -8.11
C THR A 134 8.26 -1.22 -7.91
N TYR A 135 8.65 -0.62 -6.79
CA TYR A 135 8.31 0.77 -6.46
C TYR A 135 8.98 1.79 -7.39
N LEU A 136 10.21 1.53 -7.83
CA LEU A 136 10.95 2.36 -8.78
C LEU A 136 10.91 1.79 -10.21
N ARG A 137 9.88 1.01 -10.55
CA ARG A 137 9.79 0.27 -11.81
C ARG A 137 10.08 1.10 -13.06
N GLU A 138 9.59 2.34 -13.11
CA GLU A 138 9.75 3.25 -14.25
C GLU A 138 11.14 3.89 -14.34
N LEU A 139 11.83 3.97 -13.20
CA LEU A 139 13.11 4.68 -13.07
C LEU A 139 14.32 3.75 -13.09
N LEU A 140 14.12 2.47 -12.75
CA LEU A 140 15.18 1.47 -12.76
C LEU A 140 15.38 0.86 -14.16
N PRO A 141 16.65 0.62 -14.57
CA PRO A 141 16.93 -0.22 -15.72
C PRO A 141 16.24 -1.58 -15.61
N ALA A 142 15.70 -2.09 -16.73
CA ALA A 142 14.94 -3.33 -16.73
C ALA A 142 15.76 -4.53 -16.22
N ASP A 143 17.07 -4.55 -16.48
CA ASP A 143 17.97 -5.58 -15.98
C ASP A 143 18.11 -5.55 -14.46
N THR A 144 18.43 -4.39 -13.90
CA THR A 144 18.52 -4.13 -12.46
C THR A 144 17.23 -4.54 -11.75
N ARG A 145 16.07 -4.14 -12.30
CA ARG A 145 14.76 -4.54 -11.76
C ARG A 145 14.57 -6.05 -11.71
N ARG A 146 14.92 -6.78 -12.78
CA ARG A 146 14.81 -8.24 -12.80
C ARG A 146 15.74 -8.89 -11.77
N ARG A 147 16.97 -8.41 -11.66
CA ARG A 147 17.98 -8.94 -10.74
C ARG A 147 17.63 -8.68 -9.27
N LEU A 148 17.06 -7.52 -8.94
CA LEU A 148 16.52 -7.25 -7.60
C LEU A 148 15.32 -8.14 -7.25
N ALA A 149 14.43 -8.40 -8.22
CA ALA A 149 13.21 -9.19 -7.99
C ALA A 149 13.44 -10.70 -7.95
N VAL A 150 14.53 -11.22 -8.54
CA VAL A 150 14.72 -12.66 -8.76
C VAL A 150 14.72 -13.48 -7.46
N GLY A 151 15.35 -12.97 -6.40
CA GLY A 151 15.44 -13.67 -5.13
C GLY A 151 14.07 -13.86 -4.48
N TRP A 152 13.26 -12.80 -4.49
CA TRP A 152 11.88 -12.82 -4.03
C TRP A 152 10.98 -13.74 -4.85
N LEU A 153 11.08 -13.69 -6.18
CA LEU A 153 10.28 -14.55 -7.07
C LEU A 153 10.66 -16.03 -6.92
N ALA A 154 11.93 -16.34 -6.68
CA ALA A 154 12.37 -17.70 -6.40
C ALA A 154 11.86 -18.19 -5.03
N ALA A 155 11.99 -17.37 -3.99
CA ALA A 155 11.52 -17.71 -2.65
C ALA A 155 10.00 -17.93 -2.61
N THR A 156 9.21 -17.05 -3.24
CA THR A 156 7.74 -17.12 -3.18
C THR A 156 7.16 -18.37 -3.83
N ARG A 157 7.87 -19.02 -4.77
CA ARG A 157 7.49 -20.32 -5.34
C ARG A 157 7.65 -21.49 -4.38
N GLU A 158 8.52 -21.35 -3.38
CA GLU A 158 8.80 -22.39 -2.38
C GLU A 158 8.00 -22.17 -1.08
N LEU A 159 7.60 -20.94 -0.82
CA LEU A 159 6.84 -20.57 0.37
C LEU A 159 5.35 -20.93 0.24
N PRO A 160 4.71 -21.40 1.32
CA PRO A 160 3.28 -21.76 1.30
C PRO A 160 2.42 -20.53 1.03
N ASP A 161 1.34 -20.67 0.26
CA ASP A 161 0.40 -19.58 0.07
C ASP A 161 -0.59 -19.49 1.24
N ARG A 162 -0.39 -18.50 2.12
CA ARG A 162 -1.26 -18.24 3.27
C ARG A 162 -2.36 -17.23 2.89
N PRO A 163 -3.60 -17.35 3.37
CA PRO A 163 -4.64 -16.35 3.10
C PRO A 163 -4.24 -14.98 3.65
N VAL A 164 -4.74 -13.92 3.02
CA VAL A 164 -4.58 -12.55 3.53
C VAL A 164 -5.50 -12.35 4.71
N ASP A 165 -4.96 -11.85 5.82
CA ASP A 165 -5.73 -11.44 6.98
C ASP A 165 -6.04 -9.95 6.86
N THR A 166 -7.32 -9.63 6.63
CA THR A 166 -7.84 -8.25 6.63
C THR A 166 -8.73 -7.97 7.83
N GLY A 167 -8.65 -8.81 8.87
CA GLY A 167 -9.37 -8.68 10.13
C GLY A 167 -10.74 -9.35 10.15
N PRO A 168 -11.55 -9.11 11.20
CA PRO A 168 -12.82 -9.81 11.42
C PRO A 168 -13.85 -9.64 10.29
N GLN A 169 -13.78 -8.53 9.57
CA GLN A 169 -14.69 -8.19 8.46
C GLN A 169 -14.10 -8.57 7.10
N HIS A 170 -13.26 -9.62 7.05
CA HIS A 170 -12.55 -10.05 5.84
C HIS A 170 -13.46 -10.20 4.62
N GLN A 171 -14.61 -10.87 4.78
CA GLN A 171 -15.54 -11.07 3.68
C GLN A 171 -16.08 -9.76 3.09
N ALA A 172 -16.35 -8.75 3.93
CA ALA A 172 -16.85 -7.47 3.48
C ALA A 172 -15.77 -6.68 2.72
N VAL A 173 -14.53 -6.68 3.23
CA VAL A 173 -13.37 -6.05 2.57
C VAL A 173 -13.10 -6.69 1.21
N THR A 174 -12.99 -8.01 1.16
CA THR A 174 -12.74 -8.74 -0.09
C THR A 174 -13.92 -8.60 -1.07
N GLY A 175 -15.16 -8.58 -0.57
CA GLY A 175 -16.36 -8.31 -1.37
C GLY A 175 -16.33 -6.94 -2.04
N LEU A 176 -15.94 -5.90 -1.28
CA LEU A 176 -15.72 -4.55 -1.82
C LEU A 176 -14.62 -4.53 -2.88
N CYS A 177 -13.45 -5.13 -2.61
CA CYS A 177 -12.34 -5.15 -3.56
C CYS A 177 -12.72 -5.86 -4.88
N ARG A 178 -13.39 -7.02 -4.81
CA ARG A 178 -13.89 -7.72 -6.01
C ARG A 178 -14.91 -6.91 -6.81
N ARG A 179 -15.75 -6.14 -6.11
CA ARG A 179 -16.72 -5.26 -6.79
C ARG A 179 -16.02 -4.09 -7.49
N ILE A 180 -14.94 -3.57 -6.90
CA ILE A 180 -14.10 -2.53 -7.50
C ILE A 180 -13.41 -3.07 -8.76
N GLU A 181 -12.85 -4.27 -8.73
CA GLU A 181 -12.20 -4.92 -9.89
C GLU A 181 -13.10 -4.99 -11.15
N THR A 182 -14.42 -4.98 -10.95
CA THR A 182 -15.44 -5.10 -12.01
C THR A 182 -16.19 -3.79 -12.26
N LEU A 183 -15.62 -2.66 -11.84
CA LEU A 183 -16.18 -1.32 -12.07
C LEU A 183 -16.38 -1.04 -13.57
N GLY A 184 -17.60 -0.65 -13.94
CA GLY A 184 -17.87 -0.10 -15.26
C GLY A 184 -17.58 1.41 -15.33
N ALA A 185 -17.49 1.96 -16.54
CA ALA A 185 -17.29 3.39 -16.76
C ALA A 185 -18.37 4.25 -16.05
N SER A 186 -19.63 3.82 -16.09
CA SER A 186 -20.75 4.50 -15.42
C SER A 186 -20.69 4.43 -13.89
N ASP A 187 -20.08 3.40 -13.31
CA ASP A 187 -19.82 3.34 -11.88
C ASP A 187 -18.71 4.33 -11.50
N LEU A 188 -17.64 4.38 -12.30
CA LEU A 188 -16.53 5.29 -12.08
C LEU A 188 -16.97 6.77 -12.17
N GLU A 189 -17.74 7.14 -13.20
CA GLU A 189 -18.30 8.50 -13.32
C GLU A 189 -19.10 8.92 -12.07
N ARG A 190 -19.89 7.98 -11.53
CA ARG A 190 -20.66 8.20 -10.31
C ARG A 190 -19.78 8.34 -9.08
N LEU A 191 -18.71 7.55 -8.97
CA LEU A 191 -17.72 7.67 -7.89
C LEU A 191 -16.97 9.01 -7.95
N THR A 192 -16.53 9.43 -9.14
CA THR A 192 -15.83 10.72 -9.33
C THR A 192 -16.75 11.88 -8.95
N ALA A 193 -17.99 11.90 -9.46
CA ALA A 193 -18.98 12.94 -9.11
C ALA A 193 -19.33 12.97 -7.61
N LEU A 194 -19.21 11.84 -6.92
CA LEU A 194 -19.42 11.76 -5.48
C LEU A 194 -18.20 12.24 -4.69
N SER A 195 -17.00 11.90 -5.14
CA SER A 195 -15.73 12.42 -4.58
C SER A 195 -15.73 13.95 -4.57
N ASP A 196 -16.13 14.57 -5.69
CA ASP A 196 -16.22 16.02 -5.79
C ASP A 196 -17.22 16.63 -4.80
N ARG A 197 -18.38 15.99 -4.62
CA ARG A 197 -19.39 16.45 -3.64
C ARG A 197 -18.90 16.31 -2.21
N THR A 198 -18.31 15.17 -1.83
CA THR A 198 -17.76 14.95 -0.49
C THR A 198 -16.64 15.93 -0.16
N ARG A 199 -15.83 16.31 -1.16
CA ARG A 199 -14.78 17.33 -1.01
C ARG A 199 -15.35 18.71 -0.65
N LEU A 200 -16.50 19.08 -1.20
CA LEU A 200 -17.17 20.35 -0.89
C LEU A 200 -17.81 20.36 0.51
N ASP A 201 -18.22 19.20 1.03
CA ASP A 201 -18.90 19.03 2.34
C ASP A 201 -17.97 18.44 3.43
N SER A 202 -16.67 18.76 3.36
CA SER A 202 -15.57 18.06 4.05
C SER A 202 -15.61 17.99 5.59
N SER A 203 -16.49 18.76 6.26
CA SER A 203 -16.46 18.93 7.71
C SER A 203 -16.70 17.63 8.49
N GLY A 204 -17.43 16.68 7.92
CA GLY A 204 -17.81 15.45 8.59
C GLY A 204 -16.98 14.20 8.26
N TRP A 205 -16.34 14.16 7.10
CA TRP A 205 -15.70 12.95 6.58
C TRP A 205 -14.32 12.71 7.20
N SER A 206 -13.52 13.78 7.34
CA SER A 206 -12.18 13.72 7.94
C SER A 206 -12.22 13.23 9.38
N GLN A 207 -13.19 13.70 10.16
CA GLN A 207 -13.43 13.23 11.52
C GLN A 207 -13.77 11.74 11.56
N ALA A 208 -14.66 11.27 10.68
CA ALA A 208 -15.02 9.86 10.62
C ALA A 208 -13.82 8.96 10.26
N VAL A 209 -12.98 9.39 9.30
CA VAL A 209 -11.74 8.66 8.96
C VAL A 209 -10.77 8.64 10.14
N HIS A 210 -10.65 9.76 10.87
CA HIS A 210 -9.81 9.84 12.07
C HIS A 210 -10.27 8.85 13.15
N GLU A 211 -11.55 8.81 13.45
CA GLU A 211 -12.14 7.89 14.43
C GLU A 211 -11.98 6.43 14.01
N ALA A 212 -12.17 6.10 12.73
CA ALA A 212 -11.87 4.76 12.20
C ALA A 212 -10.37 4.39 12.35
N SER A 213 -9.47 5.35 12.13
CA SER A 213 -8.03 5.16 12.30
C SER A 213 -7.64 4.90 13.75
N TRP A 214 -8.29 5.59 14.69
CA TRP A 214 -8.16 5.32 16.12
C TRP A 214 -8.67 3.94 16.50
N ALA A 215 -9.83 3.54 15.99
CA ALA A 215 -10.38 2.21 16.24
C ALA A 215 -9.44 1.11 15.73
N VAL A 216 -8.82 1.27 14.55
CA VAL A 216 -7.82 0.34 14.01
C VAL A 216 -6.62 0.23 14.94
N HIS A 217 -6.10 1.37 15.41
CA HIS A 217 -4.92 1.39 16.27
C HIS A 217 -5.20 0.78 17.66
N MET A 218 -6.30 1.17 18.30
CA MET A 218 -6.66 0.72 19.65
C MET A 218 -7.09 -0.75 19.70
N SER A 219 -7.53 -1.31 18.58
CA SER A 219 -7.92 -2.73 18.48
C SER A 219 -6.81 -3.66 18.00
N ASP A 220 -5.57 -3.15 17.87
CA ASP A 220 -4.41 -3.89 17.35
C ASP A 220 -4.63 -4.49 15.94
N ARG A 221 -5.41 -3.80 15.10
CA ARG A 221 -5.75 -4.23 13.74
C ARG A 221 -4.91 -3.55 12.66
N VAL A 222 -3.81 -2.91 13.03
CA VAL A 222 -2.97 -2.13 12.11
C VAL A 222 -2.47 -2.98 10.93
N ARG A 223 -1.99 -4.20 11.16
CA ARG A 223 -1.50 -5.09 10.09
C ARG A 223 -2.64 -5.54 9.17
N ALA A 224 -3.79 -5.89 9.73
CA ALA A 224 -4.99 -6.29 8.99
C ALA A 224 -5.54 -5.14 8.12
N ALA A 225 -5.61 -3.93 8.69
CA ALA A 225 -6.02 -2.74 7.97
C ALA A 225 -5.04 -2.40 6.84
N ALA A 226 -3.73 -2.54 7.05
CA ALA A 226 -2.74 -2.33 6.00
C ALA A 226 -2.87 -3.37 4.87
N ALA A 227 -3.08 -4.65 5.21
CA ALA A 227 -3.34 -5.69 4.22
C ALA A 227 -4.57 -5.39 3.37
N ALA A 228 -5.67 -4.92 3.99
CA ALA A 228 -6.87 -4.49 3.29
C ALA A 228 -6.61 -3.33 2.32
N GLN A 229 -5.79 -2.34 2.73
CA GLN A 229 -5.39 -1.24 1.84
C GLN A 229 -4.56 -1.74 0.64
N PHE A 230 -3.69 -2.73 0.84
CA PHE A 230 -2.91 -3.33 -0.27
C PHE A 230 -3.76 -4.18 -1.22
N GLU A 231 -4.82 -4.84 -0.74
CA GLU A 231 -5.83 -5.45 -1.61
C GLU A 231 -6.57 -4.39 -2.41
N LEU A 232 -6.94 -3.27 -1.78
CA LEU A 232 -7.59 -2.16 -2.47
C LEU A 232 -6.70 -1.56 -3.58
N VAL A 233 -5.40 -1.38 -3.35
CA VAL A 233 -4.45 -0.91 -4.39
C VAL A 233 -4.51 -1.82 -5.61
N GLN A 234 -4.52 -3.14 -5.41
CA GLN A 234 -4.58 -4.11 -6.51
C GLN A 234 -5.94 -4.07 -7.22
N ALA A 235 -7.04 -3.95 -6.48
CA ALA A 235 -8.38 -3.85 -7.05
C ALA A 235 -8.57 -2.58 -7.90
N VAL A 236 -8.08 -1.43 -7.43
CA VAL A 236 -8.10 -0.16 -8.16
C VAL A 236 -7.29 -0.23 -9.46
N ASP A 237 -6.15 -0.92 -9.42
CA ASP A 237 -5.31 -1.13 -10.60
C ASP A 237 -5.98 -2.05 -11.62
N ALA A 238 -6.53 -3.18 -11.16
CA ALA A 238 -7.25 -4.14 -12.00
C ALA A 238 -8.49 -3.53 -12.66
N ALA A 239 -9.18 -2.63 -11.95
CA ALA A 239 -10.30 -1.86 -12.48
C ALA A 239 -9.91 -0.81 -13.53
N GLY A 240 -8.61 -0.54 -13.71
CA GLY A 240 -8.13 0.43 -14.68
C GLY A 240 -8.55 1.87 -14.39
N ILE A 241 -8.82 2.21 -13.12
CA ILE A 241 -9.24 3.58 -12.75
C ILE A 241 -8.15 4.56 -13.20
N PRO A 242 -8.43 5.67 -13.90
CA PRO A 242 -7.40 6.61 -14.32
C PRO A 242 -6.65 7.26 -13.14
N VAL A 243 -5.36 7.55 -13.29
CA VAL A 243 -4.53 8.17 -12.24
C VAL A 243 -5.12 9.51 -11.78
N ALA A 244 -5.66 10.30 -12.70
CA ALA A 244 -6.34 11.56 -12.40
C ALA A 244 -7.53 11.35 -11.44
N ASP A 245 -8.38 10.34 -11.67
CA ASP A 245 -9.50 10.03 -10.78
C ASP A 245 -9.02 9.51 -9.41
N ARG A 246 -7.99 8.65 -9.39
CA ARG A 246 -7.35 8.18 -8.15
C ARG A 246 -6.87 9.36 -7.30
N ALA A 247 -6.12 10.28 -7.92
CA ALA A 247 -5.59 11.50 -7.30
C ALA A 247 -6.69 12.52 -6.94
N GLY A 248 -7.76 12.58 -7.74
CA GLY A 248 -8.93 13.45 -7.58
C GLY A 248 -9.86 13.08 -6.43
N GLY A 249 -9.56 12.01 -5.70
CA GLY A 249 -10.22 11.65 -4.45
C GLY A 249 -11.01 10.35 -4.46
N VAL A 250 -11.10 9.66 -5.62
CA VAL A 250 -11.69 8.30 -5.67
C VAL A 250 -10.94 7.36 -4.71
N TRP A 251 -9.61 7.45 -4.64
CA TRP A 251 -8.84 6.69 -3.64
C TRP A 251 -9.30 6.98 -2.21
N ASN A 252 -9.49 8.26 -1.85
CA ASN A 252 -9.84 8.63 -0.49
C ASN A 252 -11.19 8.01 -0.08
N LEU A 253 -12.19 8.06 -0.97
CA LEU A 253 -13.49 7.43 -0.74
C LEU A 253 -13.35 5.91 -0.52
N LEU A 254 -12.70 5.21 -1.44
CA LEU A 254 -12.56 3.76 -1.38
C LEU A 254 -11.70 3.32 -0.18
N SER A 255 -10.60 4.01 0.07
CA SER A 255 -9.72 3.78 1.20
C SER A 255 -10.44 4.00 2.52
N GLY A 256 -11.23 5.07 2.64
CA GLY A 256 -12.05 5.35 3.81
C GLY A 256 -13.07 4.25 4.08
N ALA A 257 -13.74 3.77 3.03
CA ALA A 257 -14.68 2.65 3.13
C ALA A 257 -13.99 1.35 3.58
N VAL A 258 -12.86 0.98 2.98
CA VAL A 258 -12.07 -0.20 3.39
C VAL A 258 -11.61 -0.07 4.84
N HIS A 259 -11.15 1.11 5.24
CA HIS A 259 -10.70 1.37 6.60
C HIS A 259 -11.85 1.30 7.61
N ALA A 260 -13.05 1.76 7.25
CA ALA A 260 -14.24 1.61 8.08
C ALA A 260 -14.65 0.14 8.22
N LEU A 261 -14.60 -0.63 7.12
CA LEU A 261 -14.95 -2.05 7.12
C LEU A 261 -14.04 -2.86 8.05
N THR A 262 -12.73 -2.59 8.11
CA THR A 262 -11.81 -3.38 8.98
C THR A 262 -12.13 -3.28 10.47
N VAL A 263 -12.89 -2.25 10.87
CA VAL A 263 -13.31 -1.98 12.26
C VAL A 263 -14.81 -1.75 12.38
N ALA A 264 -15.62 -2.24 11.43
CA ALA A 264 -17.06 -1.97 11.41
C ALA A 264 -17.78 -2.44 12.69
N ASP A 265 -17.28 -3.47 13.36
CA ASP A 265 -17.79 -3.97 14.65
C ASP A 265 -17.50 -3.04 15.85
N LEU A 266 -16.66 -2.02 15.67
CA LEU A 266 -16.25 -1.07 16.69
C LEU A 266 -16.79 0.35 16.46
N LEU A 267 -17.36 0.60 15.28
CA LEU A 267 -17.87 1.92 14.88
C LEU A 267 -19.38 1.97 15.09
N ASP A 268 -19.90 3.15 15.46
CA ASP A 268 -21.33 3.36 15.46
C ASP A 268 -21.89 3.40 14.02
N ALA A 269 -23.19 3.15 13.89
CA ALA A 269 -23.84 3.05 12.59
C ALA A 269 -23.83 4.38 11.80
N ALA A 270 -23.82 5.53 12.47
CA ALA A 270 -23.82 6.83 11.80
C ALA A 270 -22.46 7.13 11.16
N LEU A 271 -21.38 6.79 11.87
CA LEU A 271 -20.02 6.91 11.38
C LEU A 271 -19.74 5.93 10.26
N LEU A 272 -20.15 4.67 10.45
CA LEU A 272 -20.02 3.63 9.43
C LEU A 272 -20.78 4.01 8.15
N GLY A 273 -22.02 4.47 8.27
CA GLY A 273 -22.81 5.00 7.15
C GLY A 273 -22.07 6.13 6.43
N ARG A 274 -21.55 7.12 7.16
CA ARG A 274 -20.81 8.23 6.55
C ARG A 274 -19.62 7.82 5.68
N LEU A 275 -18.90 6.76 6.06
CA LEU A 275 -17.74 6.27 5.30
C LEU A 275 -18.12 5.29 4.18
N LEU A 276 -19.21 4.53 4.35
CA LEU A 276 -19.64 3.52 3.38
C LEU A 276 -20.65 4.03 2.36
N ASP A 277 -21.54 4.96 2.72
CA ASP A 277 -22.61 5.49 1.88
C ASP A 277 -22.13 5.88 0.47
N PRO A 278 -20.94 6.52 0.32
CA PRO A 278 -20.43 6.83 -1.00
C PRO A 278 -20.22 5.60 -1.89
N CYS A 279 -19.69 4.53 -1.29
CA CYS A 279 -19.43 3.28 -1.99
C CYS A 279 -20.72 2.46 -2.16
N LEU A 280 -21.60 2.45 -1.15
CA LEU A 280 -22.86 1.71 -1.17
C LEU A 280 -23.79 2.17 -2.30
N GLY A 281 -23.99 3.48 -2.43
CA GLY A 281 -24.90 4.05 -3.42
C GLY A 281 -24.48 3.79 -4.87
N VAL A 282 -23.19 3.54 -5.12
CA VAL A 282 -22.65 3.32 -6.48
C VAL A 282 -22.39 1.84 -6.75
N LEU A 283 -21.77 1.13 -5.81
CA LEU A 283 -21.28 -0.23 -6.00
C LEU A 283 -22.35 -1.29 -5.67
N GLY A 284 -23.42 -0.92 -4.95
CA GLY A 284 -24.49 -1.85 -4.58
C GLY A 284 -23.99 -2.98 -3.68
N LEU A 285 -23.03 -2.69 -2.80
CA LEU A 285 -22.41 -3.69 -1.96
C LEU A 285 -23.46 -4.32 -1.02
N PRO A 286 -23.44 -5.64 -0.83
CA PRO A 286 -24.22 -6.30 0.21
C PRO A 286 -23.56 -6.00 1.56
N VAL A 287 -23.77 -4.82 2.14
CA VAL A 287 -23.14 -4.50 3.43
C VAL A 287 -24.05 -4.93 4.57
N LEU A 288 -23.49 -5.85 5.36
CA LEU A 288 -23.78 -6.18 6.77
C LEU A 288 -25.26 -6.48 7.08
N ARG A 289 -25.64 -7.77 7.01
CA ARG A 289 -26.72 -8.30 7.84
C ARG A 289 -26.16 -8.74 9.18
#